data_AF-A0A3B9DFH3-F1
#
_entry.id   AF-A0A3B9DFH3-F1
#
_cell.length_a   1.000
_cell.length_b   1.000
_cell.length_c   1.000
_cell.angle_alpha   90.00
_cell.angle_beta   90.00
_cell.angle_gamma   90.00
#
_symmetry.space_group_name_H-M   'P 1'
#
loop_
_entity.id
_entity.type
_entity.pdbx_description
1 polymer ?
#
loop_
_entity_poly.entity_id
_entity_poly.type
_entity_poly.pdbx_seq_one_letter_code
_entity_poly.pdbx_strand_id
1 'polypeptide(L)'
;QGSAEYELIKRSGNLSVRVFRKYQVETLSQYLTPAIDKLGGCLDLQTDRALVYSIHVSIGFAVIEELLNTAGAEYPDTFWYYGNVYDPDDGTTPMLWWQQFDSQE
;
A
#
# COMPACT_ATOMS: atom_id res chain seq x y z
N GLN A 1 -1.41 -35.54 0.29
CA GLN A 1 -2.23 -34.37 -0.11
C GLN A 1 -1.31 -33.48 -0.93
N GLY A 2 -1.62 -33.26 -2.21
CA GLY A 2 -0.85 -32.32 -3.03
C GLY A 2 -1.36 -30.90 -2.79
N SER A 3 -0.48 -29.95 -2.50
CA SER A 3 -0.83 -28.53 -2.52
C SER A 3 -1.12 -28.14 -3.97
N ALA A 4 -2.24 -27.43 -4.20
CA ALA A 4 -2.44 -26.75 -5.47
C ALA A 4 -1.40 -25.63 -5.57
N GLU A 5 -0.65 -25.62 -6.67
CA GLU A 5 0.26 -24.53 -7.01
C GLU A 5 -0.47 -23.53 -7.91
N TYR A 6 -0.22 -22.25 -7.67
CA TYR A 6 -0.75 -21.15 -8.46
C TYR A 6 0.43 -20.32 -8.95
N GLU A 7 0.36 -19.90 -10.21
CA GLU A 7 1.36 -19.04 -10.81
C GLU A 7 0.77 -17.64 -11.05
N LEU A 8 1.53 -16.61 -10.71
CA LEU A 8 1.19 -15.24 -11.02
C LEU A 8 1.39 -14.98 -12.52
N ILE A 9 0.29 -14.84 -13.26
CA ILE A 9 0.35 -14.58 -14.72
C ILE A 9 0.64 -13.09 -15.01
N LYS A 10 -0.03 -12.17 -14.30
CA LYS A 10 0.08 -10.73 -14.54
C LYS A 10 -0.29 -9.93 -13.29
N ARG A 11 0.40 -8.81 -13.09
CA ARG A 11 0.04 -7.79 -12.08
C ARG A 11 -0.77 -6.65 -12.72
N SER A 12 -1.71 -6.10 -11.96
CA SER A 12 -2.53 -4.96 -12.38
C SER A 12 -1.82 -3.61 -12.30
N GLY A 13 -0.68 -3.54 -11.60
CA GLY A 13 0.02 -2.28 -11.32
C GLY A 13 -0.32 -1.68 -9.96
N ASN A 14 -1.25 -2.27 -9.20
CA ASN A 14 -1.64 -1.72 -7.90
C ASN A 14 -0.66 -2.13 -6.79
N LEU A 15 -0.15 -1.12 -6.09
CA LEU A 15 0.51 -1.25 -4.80
C LEU A 15 -0.56 -1.47 -3.73
N SER A 16 -0.33 -2.47 -2.87
CA SER A 16 -1.11 -2.62 -1.64
C SER A 16 -0.40 -1.86 -0.53
N VAL A 17 -1.04 -0.82 0.00
CA VAL A 17 -0.53 -0.03 1.13
C VAL A 17 -1.32 -0.41 2.37
N ARG A 18 -0.64 -0.84 3.43
CA ARG A 18 -1.26 -1.16 4.71
C ARG A 18 -0.83 -0.13 5.74
N VAL A 19 -1.80 0.50 6.38
CA VAL A 19 -1.59 1.51 7.41
C VAL A 19 -2.24 1.03 8.69
N PHE A 20 -1.50 1.06 9.78
CA PHE A 20 -1.95 0.58 11.08
C PHE A 20 -1.88 1.71 12.09
N ARG A 21 -2.86 1.73 12.99
CA ARG A 21 -2.87 2.65 14.12
C ARG A 21 -3.56 2.00 15.30
N LYS A 22 -3.02 2.21 16.50
CA LYS A 22 -3.51 1.55 17.72
C LYS A 22 -4.91 2.03 18.12
N TYR A 23 -5.21 3.31 17.90
CA TYR A 23 -6.46 3.96 18.29
C TYR A 23 -6.90 4.95 17.21
N GLN A 24 -8.21 5.25 17.16
CA GLN A 24 -8.77 6.29 16.29
C GLN A 24 -8.40 6.13 14.80
N VAL A 25 -8.49 4.91 14.28
CA VAL A 25 -8.28 4.64 12.84
C VAL A 25 -9.26 5.44 11.97
N GLU A 26 -10.49 5.64 12.44
CA GLU A 26 -11.48 6.46 11.73
C GLU A 26 -10.97 7.88 11.45
N THR A 27 -10.33 8.53 12.42
CA THR A 27 -9.74 9.86 12.23
C THR A 27 -8.61 9.84 11.21
N LEU A 28 -7.79 8.78 11.21
CA LEU A 28 -6.74 8.61 10.22
C LEU A 28 -7.34 8.34 8.83
N SER A 29 -8.42 7.57 8.73
CA SER A 29 -9.14 7.31 7.47
C SER A 29 -9.72 8.60 6.89
N GLN A 30 -10.31 9.45 7.72
CA GLN A 30 -10.84 10.76 7.31
C GLN A 30 -9.76 11.70 6.76
N TYR A 31 -8.51 11.52 7.18
CA TYR A 31 -7.36 12.26 6.65
C TYR A 31 -6.77 11.61 5.38
N LEU A 32 -6.47 10.32 5.43
CA LEU A 32 -5.77 9.60 4.37
C LEU A 32 -6.66 9.31 3.17
N THR A 33 -7.89 8.86 3.38
CA THR A 33 -8.76 8.37 2.30
C THR A 33 -9.00 9.45 1.23
N PRO A 34 -9.37 10.71 1.57
CA PRO A 34 -9.51 11.76 0.56
C PRO A 34 -8.20 12.12 -0.14
N ALA A 35 -7.05 11.99 0.54
CA ALA A 35 -5.74 12.25 -0.05
C ALA A 35 -5.34 11.15 -1.04
N ILE A 36 -5.64 9.89 -0.71
CA ILE A 36 -5.40 8.73 -1.57
C ILE A 36 -6.35 8.73 -2.78
N ASP A 37 -7.62 9.08 -2.60
CA ASP A 37 -8.58 9.20 -3.70
C ASP A 37 -8.12 10.26 -4.73
N LYS A 38 -7.52 11.37 -4.28
CA LYS A 38 -6.93 12.39 -5.17
C LYS A 38 -5.74 11.87 -5.99
N LEU A 39 -5.03 10.85 -5.48
CA LEU A 39 -3.98 10.15 -6.20
C LEU A 39 -4.54 9.03 -7.11
N GLY A 40 -5.87 8.89 -7.21
CA GLY A 40 -6.51 7.81 -7.96
C GLY A 40 -6.44 6.44 -7.29
N GLY A 41 -6.10 6.40 -6.00
CA GLY A 41 -6.21 5.19 -5.19
C GLY A 41 -7.61 4.99 -4.63
N CYS A 42 -7.80 3.94 -3.86
CA CYS A 42 -9.04 3.66 -3.14
C CYS A 42 -8.80 2.90 -1.83
N LEU A 43 -9.74 3.03 -0.90
CA LEU A 43 -9.79 2.24 0.34
C LEU A 43 -10.41 0.86 0.03
N ASP A 44 -9.65 -0.21 0.25
CA ASP A 44 -10.10 -1.60 0.06
C ASP A 44 -10.69 -2.20 1.34
N LEU A 45 -10.09 -1.87 2.49
CA LEU A 45 -10.49 -2.41 3.78
C LEU A 45 -10.22 -1.41 4.89
N GLN A 46 -11.19 -1.28 5.80
CA GLN A 46 -11.02 -0.61 7.07
C GLN A 46 -11.42 -1.56 8.21
N THR A 47 -10.62 -1.56 9.27
CA THR A 47 -10.88 -2.24 10.54
C THR A 47 -10.65 -1.27 11.70
N ASP A 48 -10.90 -1.70 12.92
CA ASP A 48 -10.62 -0.89 14.12
C ASP A 48 -9.14 -0.49 14.28
N ARG A 49 -8.21 -1.15 13.57
CA ARG A 49 -6.75 -0.97 13.73
C ARG A 49 -5.95 -0.83 12.43
N ALA A 50 -6.61 -0.91 11.27
CA ALA A 50 -5.93 -0.92 9.99
C ALA A 50 -6.77 -0.34 8.85
N LEU A 51 -6.07 0.25 7.89
CA LEU A 51 -6.55 0.69 6.59
C LEU A 51 -5.72 0.00 5.52
N VAL A 52 -6.37 -0.49 4.46
CA VAL A 52 -5.69 -1.05 3.29
C VAL A 52 -6.14 -0.26 2.07
N TYR A 53 -5.16 0.24 1.33
CA TYR A 53 -5.38 1.01 0.11
C TYR A 53 -4.76 0.32 -1.09
N SER A 54 -5.41 0.48 -2.24
CA SER A 54 -4.85 0.19 -3.55
C SER A 54 -4.50 1.50 -4.24
N ILE A 55 -3.26 1.63 -4.72
CA ILE A 55 -2.77 2.80 -5.48
C ILE A 55 -1.97 2.31 -6.67
N HIS A 56 -2.23 2.81 -7.88
CA HIS A 56 -1.48 2.38 -9.05
C HIS A 56 -0.02 2.87 -8.99
N VAL A 57 0.93 2.03 -9.41
CA VAL A 57 2.37 2.31 -9.28
C VAL A 57 2.85 3.49 -10.13
N SER A 58 2.10 3.87 -11.17
CA SER A 58 2.39 5.07 -11.98
C SER A 58 2.34 6.39 -11.19
N ILE A 59 1.78 6.40 -9.98
CA ILE A 59 1.82 7.55 -9.08
C ILE A 59 3.24 7.79 -8.55
N GLY A 60 4.07 6.75 -8.53
CA GLY A 60 5.44 6.81 -8.04
C GLY A 60 5.55 6.61 -6.53
N PHE A 61 6.57 5.85 -6.12
CA PHE A 61 6.84 5.54 -4.71
C PHE A 61 7.05 6.79 -3.87
N ALA A 62 7.82 7.76 -4.36
CA ALA A 62 8.15 8.98 -3.62
C ALA A 62 6.90 9.77 -3.18
N VAL A 63 5.92 9.93 -4.08
CA VAL A 63 4.67 10.66 -3.79
C VAL A 63 3.83 9.93 -2.74
N ILE A 64 3.75 8.60 -2.86
CA ILE A 64 2.99 7.76 -1.92
C ILE A 64 3.68 7.75 -0.54
N GLU A 65 5.00 7.59 -0.51
CA GLU A 65 5.82 7.60 0.69
C GLU A 65 5.73 8.94 1.42
N GLU A 66 5.80 10.06 0.71
CA GLU A 66 5.67 11.40 1.29
C GLU A 66 4.32 11.57 1.99
N LEU A 67 3.21 11.17 1.34
CA LEU A 67 1.87 11.23 1.93
C LEU A 67 1.78 10.38 3.22
N LEU A 68 2.26 9.14 3.17
CA LEU A 68 2.16 8.20 4.28
C LEU A 68 3.09 8.57 5.43
N ASN A 69 4.30 9.06 5.15
CA ASN A 69 5.23 9.55 6.16
C ASN A 69 4.70 10.82 6.84
N THR A 70 4.07 11.72 6.08
CA THR A 70 3.38 12.90 6.64
C THR A 70 2.25 12.47 7.57
N ALA A 71 1.42 11.50 7.16
CA ALA A 71 0.39 10.94 8.03
C ALA A 71 0.98 10.31 9.31
N GLY A 72 2.10 9.60 9.20
CA GLY A 72 2.83 9.04 10.34
C GLY A 72 3.33 10.10 11.34
N ALA A 73 3.76 11.25 10.83
CA ALA A 73 4.20 12.38 11.66
C ALA A 73 3.03 13.10 12.36
N GLU A 74 1.93 13.34 11.63
CA GLU A 74 0.74 14.03 12.15
C GLU A 74 -0.08 13.16 13.12
N TYR A 75 -0.06 11.84 12.93
CA TYR A 75 -0.78 10.87 13.74
C TYR A 75 0.20 9.90 14.41
N PRO A 76 0.75 10.23 15.59
CA PRO A 76 1.62 9.34 16.35
C PRO A 76 0.99 7.94 16.54
N ASP A 77 1.86 6.94 16.66
CA ASP A 77 1.52 5.50 16.68
C ASP A 77 0.94 4.96 15.36
N THR A 78 1.07 5.70 14.26
CA THR A 78 0.78 5.22 12.90
C THR A 78 2.03 4.63 12.28
N PHE A 79 1.91 3.44 11.69
CA PHE A 79 2.96 2.83 10.89
C PHE A 79 2.34 2.25 9.61
N TRP A 80 3.14 2.21 8.55
CA TRP A 80 2.67 1.74 7.26
C TRP A 80 3.73 0.89 6.57
N TYR A 81 3.30 0.02 5.66
CA TYR A 81 4.20 -0.72 4.77
C TYR A 81 3.47 -1.17 3.49
N TYR A 82 4.24 -1.46 2.45
CA TYR A 82 3.71 -2.07 1.24
C TYR A 82 3.47 -3.57 1.44
N GLY A 83 2.25 -4.03 1.19
CA GLY A 83 1.85 -5.44 1.33
C GLY A 83 2.24 -6.34 0.17
N ASN A 84 2.77 -5.81 -0.93
CA ASN A 84 3.09 -6.58 -2.14
C ASN A 84 4.38 -6.15 -2.86
N VAL A 85 5.24 -5.35 -2.22
CA VAL A 85 6.50 -4.83 -2.81
C VAL A 85 7.70 -5.69 -2.43
N TYR A 86 7.70 -6.24 -1.22
CA TYR A 86 8.79 -7.04 -0.68
C TYR A 86 8.46 -8.54 -0.72
N ASP A 87 9.51 -9.35 -0.80
CA ASP A 87 9.42 -10.82 -0.73
C ASP A 87 8.73 -11.23 0.59
N PRO A 88 7.69 -12.07 0.55
CA PRO A 88 6.99 -12.49 1.76
C PRO A 88 7.83 -13.34 2.72
N ASP A 89 8.92 -13.97 2.25
CA ASP A 89 9.76 -14.84 3.06
C ASP A 89 10.69 -14.03 3.99
N ASP A 90 11.16 -12.86 3.55
CA ASP A 90 12.07 -12.00 4.33
C ASP A 90 11.48 -10.62 4.70
N GLY A 91 10.39 -10.20 4.05
CA GLY A 91 9.71 -8.92 4.26
C GLY A 91 10.51 -7.67 3.89
N THR A 92 11.67 -7.80 3.23
CA THR A 92 12.62 -6.70 2.99
C THR A 92 13.23 -6.66 1.60
N THR A 93 13.35 -7.81 0.90
CA THR A 93 13.91 -7.86 -0.45
C THR A 93 12.88 -7.32 -1.46
N PRO A 94 13.18 -6.24 -2.21
CA PRO A 94 12.27 -5.72 -3.22
C PRO A 94 12.05 -6.73 -4.35
N MET A 95 10.79 -7.03 -4.68
CA MET A 95 10.44 -7.95 -5.77
C MET A 95 10.58 -7.33 -7.17
N LEU A 96 10.74 -6.00 -7.25
CA LEU A 96 10.94 -5.22 -8.49
C LEU A 96 9.89 -5.40 -9.59
N TRP A 97 8.73 -6.01 -9.30
CA TRP A 97 7.72 -6.33 -10.31
C TRP A 97 7.15 -5.10 -11.01
N TRP A 98 7.24 -3.92 -10.39
CA TRP A 98 6.73 -2.67 -10.94
C TRP A 98 7.55 -2.15 -12.12
N GLN A 99 8.79 -2.60 -12.29
CA GLN A 99 9.66 -2.16 -13.39
C GLN A 99 9.04 -2.44 -14.78
N GLN A 100 8.12 -3.40 -14.88
CA GLN A 100 7.37 -3.66 -16.11
C GLN A 100 6.42 -2.52 -16.52
N PHE A 101 6.13 -1.58 -15.60
CA PHE A 101 5.28 -0.41 -15.83
C PHE A 101 6.11 0.87 -16.09
N ASP A 102 7.39 0.90 -15.72
CA ASP A 102 8.29 2.05 -15.96
C ASP A 102 8.64 2.21 -17.46
N SER A 103 8.50 1.15 -18.25
CA SER A 103 8.86 1.11 -19.67
C SER A 103 7.73 1.45 -20.65
N GLN A 104 6.61 2.04 -20.18
CA GLN A 104 5.53 2.53 -21.03
C GLN A 104 5.41 4.06 -20.97
N GLU A 105 6.46 4.75 -21.45
CA GLU A 105 6.40 6.13 -21.95
C GLU A 105 6.69 6.17 -23.46
#